data_AF-A0A445C4N2-F1
#
_entry.id   AF-A0A445C4N2-F1
#
_cell.length_a   1.000
_cell.length_b   1.000
_cell.length_c   1.000
_cell.angle_alpha   90.00
_cell.angle_beta   90.00
_cell.angle_gamma   90.00
#
_symmetry.space_group_name_H-M   'P 1'
#
loop_
_entity.id
_entity.type
_entity.pdbx_description
1 polymer ?
#
loop_
_entity_poly.entity_id
_entity_poly.type
_entity_poly.pdbx_seq_one_letter_code
_entity_poly.pdbx_strand_id
1 'polypeptide(L)'
;MEVVLNEQRMDRYQKMQCWVILKRFMVGRDGWAFNKTLDPKKLGILGNNCESVLLKPIGFEEIESKLHKFVYSGPDEFANDMRLLFSYGFMYPQRDQIHRVARRFSESFEIAWKALTEKWSTEERKRNNISKGEERIIKRCTKNFSTKL
;
A
#
# COMPACT_ATOMS: atom_id res chain seq x y z
N MET A 1 -19.59 -5.83 -16.48
CA MET A 1 -18.80 -5.50 -15.27
C MET A 1 -17.56 -4.78 -15.75
N GLU A 2 -17.56 -3.45 -15.75
CA GLU A 2 -16.33 -2.69 -16.02
C GLU A 2 -15.57 -2.56 -14.71
N VAL A 3 -14.60 -3.44 -14.52
CA VAL A 3 -13.50 -3.16 -13.59
C VAL A 3 -12.55 -2.28 -14.40
N VAL A 4 -12.73 -0.96 -14.30
CA VAL A 4 -11.70 -0.03 -14.76
C VAL A 4 -10.55 -0.15 -13.76
N LEU A 5 -9.64 -1.09 -14.01
CA LEU A 5 -8.33 -1.09 -13.38
C LEU A 5 -7.62 0.14 -13.94
N ASN A 6 -7.65 1.21 -13.15
CA ASN A 6 -6.96 2.44 -13.43
C ASN A 6 -5.45 2.13 -13.36
N GLU A 7 -4.85 1.74 -14.48
CA GLU A 7 -3.40 1.57 -14.70
C GLU A 7 -2.68 2.95 -14.67
N GLN A 8 -2.94 3.74 -13.63
CA GLN A 8 -2.24 4.98 -13.39
C GLN A 8 -1.11 4.70 -12.42
N ARG A 9 0.12 5.02 -12.86
CA ARG A 9 1.30 5.10 -11.99
C ARG A 9 0.92 5.76 -10.68
N MET A 10 1.29 5.13 -9.56
CA MET A 10 1.12 5.64 -8.20
C MET A 10 1.38 7.15 -8.17
N ASP A 11 0.33 7.93 -7.92
CA ASP A 11 0.45 9.38 -8.00
C ASP A 11 1.29 9.92 -6.82
N ARG A 12 1.76 11.17 -6.93
CA ARG A 12 2.64 11.77 -5.89
C ARG A 12 1.98 11.85 -4.53
N TYR A 13 0.66 12.08 -4.48
CA TYR A 13 -0.10 12.16 -3.23
C TYR A 13 -0.24 10.77 -2.61
N GLN A 14 -0.61 9.76 -3.39
CA GLN A 14 -0.67 8.37 -2.95
C GLN A 14 0.70 7.90 -2.45
N LYS A 15 1.77 8.17 -3.20
CA LYS A 15 3.16 7.90 -2.79
C LYS A 15 3.50 8.53 -1.44
N MET A 16 3.15 9.80 -1.25
CA MET A 16 3.39 10.48 0.03
C MET A 16 2.62 9.82 1.18
N GLN A 17 1.36 9.45 0.98
CA GLN A 17 0.58 8.78 2.02
C GLN A 17 1.13 7.39 2.36
N CYS A 18 1.54 6.60 1.37
CA CYS A 18 2.21 5.32 1.60
C CYS A 18 3.54 5.49 2.34
N TRP A 19 4.33 6.51 1.98
CA TRP A 19 5.56 6.84 2.69
C TRP A 19 5.31 7.20 4.17
N VAL A 20 4.27 7.98 4.46
CA VAL A 20 3.88 8.30 5.85
C VAL A 20 3.51 7.03 6.63
N ILE A 21 2.76 6.11 6.03
CA ILE A 21 2.46 4.81 6.66
C ILE A 21 3.75 4.04 6.94
N LEU A 22 4.61 3.88 5.94
CA LEU A 22 5.88 3.17 6.08
C LEU A 22 6.76 3.77 7.20
N LYS A 23 6.93 5.10 7.21
CA LYS A 23 7.78 5.78 8.20
C LYS A 23 7.31 5.56 9.63
N ARG A 24 6.01 5.45 9.88
CA ARG A 24 5.48 5.13 11.22
C ARG A 24 5.99 3.78 11.72
N PHE A 25 6.08 2.77 10.86
CA PHE A 25 6.63 1.47 11.23
C PHE A 25 8.15 1.51 11.41
N MET A 26 8.88 2.20 10.52
CA MET A 26 10.34 2.28 10.57
C MET A 26 10.88 2.96 11.84
N VAL A 27 10.23 4.06 12.24
CA VAL A 27 10.65 4.89 13.39
C VAL A 27 10.01 4.42 14.70
N GLY A 28 8.98 3.57 14.61
CA GLY A 28 8.31 3.00 15.78
C GLY A 28 9.23 2.11 16.63
N ARG A 29 8.81 1.85 17.88
CA ARG A 29 9.56 1.04 18.87
C ARG A 29 10.06 -0.29 18.32
N ASP A 30 9.25 -0.93 17.49
CA ASP A 30 9.53 -2.27 16.96
C ASP A 30 10.09 -2.24 15.53
N GLY A 31 10.42 -1.07 14.97
CA GLY A 31 10.90 -0.92 13.59
C GLY A 31 12.19 -1.68 13.30
N TRP A 32 13.03 -1.87 14.33
CA TRP A 32 14.26 -2.65 14.26
C TRP A 32 14.06 -4.08 13.73
N ALA A 33 12.87 -4.66 13.93
CA ALA A 33 12.57 -6.03 13.55
C ALA A 33 12.51 -6.24 12.02
N PHE A 34 12.20 -5.19 11.26
CA PHE A 34 11.94 -5.28 9.81
C PHE A 34 12.63 -4.18 8.98
N ASN A 35 13.48 -3.33 9.58
CA ASN A 35 14.19 -2.27 8.86
C ASN A 35 15.08 -2.84 7.74
N LYS A 36 15.90 -3.84 8.07
CA LYS A 36 16.71 -4.60 7.11
C LYS A 36 16.00 -5.90 6.74
N THR A 37 16.41 -6.46 5.61
CA THR A 37 15.98 -7.78 5.17
C THR A 37 16.20 -8.82 6.28
N LEU A 38 15.17 -9.61 6.57
CA LEU A 38 15.27 -10.72 7.49
C LEU A 38 16.26 -11.76 6.95
N ASP A 39 17.17 -12.21 7.79
CA ASP A 39 18.18 -13.21 7.41
C ASP A 39 17.50 -14.55 7.09
N PRO A 40 17.54 -15.03 5.83
CA PRO A 40 16.96 -16.31 5.45
C PRO A 40 17.54 -17.48 6.23
N LYS A 41 18.79 -17.37 6.74
CA LYS A 41 19.40 -18.41 7.56
C LYS A 41 18.75 -18.52 8.93
N LYS A 42 18.36 -17.39 9.55
CA LYS A 42 17.60 -17.42 10.83
C LYS A 42 16.20 -18.03 10.66
N LEU A 43 15.62 -17.86 9.48
CA LEU A 43 14.36 -18.48 9.08
C LEU A 43 14.53 -19.98 8.76
N GLY A 44 15.64 -20.37 8.13
CA GLY A 44 15.96 -21.76 7.75
C GLY A 44 16.54 -22.63 8.86
N ILE A 45 16.99 -22.06 9.99
CA ILE A 45 17.39 -22.83 11.18
C ILE A 45 16.17 -23.51 11.86
N LEU A 46 14.94 -23.15 11.45
CA LEU A 46 13.71 -23.90 11.76
C LEU A 46 13.58 -25.15 10.87
N GLY A 47 14.48 -26.12 11.11
CA GLY A 47 14.35 -27.56 10.81
C GLY A 47 13.74 -27.99 9.48
N ASN A 48 14.60 -28.40 8.55
CA ASN A 48 14.55 -29.56 7.63
C ASN A 48 13.25 -29.92 6.85
N ASN A 49 12.18 -29.14 6.93
CA ASN A 49 10.93 -29.33 6.17
C ASN A 49 10.57 -28.09 5.32
N CYS A 50 11.39 -27.05 5.36
CA CYS A 50 11.26 -25.86 4.52
C CYS A 50 12.27 -25.93 3.39
N GLU A 51 12.03 -26.80 2.41
CA GLU A 51 12.79 -26.84 1.16
C GLU A 51 12.74 -25.45 0.51
N SER A 52 13.87 -24.74 0.54
CA SER A 52 14.22 -23.66 -0.37
C SER A 52 13.13 -22.61 -0.64
N VAL A 53 12.45 -22.09 0.39
CA VAL A 53 11.67 -20.86 0.18
C VAL A 53 12.68 -19.75 -0.09
N LEU A 54 12.87 -19.44 -1.38
CA LEU A 54 13.63 -18.29 -1.84
C LEU A 54 12.90 -17.04 -1.37
N LEU A 55 13.20 -16.63 -0.14
CA LEU A 55 12.66 -15.42 0.44
C LEU A 55 13.17 -14.25 -0.39
N LYS A 56 12.23 -13.47 -0.93
CA LYS A 56 12.57 -12.23 -1.60
C LYS A 56 13.25 -11.32 -0.57
N PRO A 57 14.46 -10.80 -0.83
CA PRO A 57 15.09 -9.90 0.11
C PRO A 57 14.26 -8.62 0.19
N ILE A 58 13.49 -8.47 1.26
CA ILE A 58 12.60 -7.34 1.50
C ILE A 58 12.68 -6.93 2.97
N GLY A 59 12.72 -5.62 3.18
CA GLY A 59 12.72 -4.94 4.47
C GLY A 59 12.21 -3.52 4.26
N PHE A 60 11.98 -2.75 5.33
CA PHE A 60 11.44 -1.40 5.18
C PHE A 60 12.37 -0.47 4.38
N GLU A 61 13.69 -0.61 4.51
CA GLU A 61 14.65 0.17 3.71
C GLU A 61 14.49 -0.09 2.20
N GLU A 62 14.21 -1.34 1.80
CA GLU A 62 13.98 -1.69 0.39
C GLU A 62 12.63 -1.17 -0.10
N ILE A 63 11.57 -1.32 0.70
CA ILE A 63 10.24 -0.76 0.38
C ILE A 63 10.32 0.78 0.25
N GLU A 64 11.08 1.44 1.13
CA GLU A 64 11.34 2.87 1.04
C GLU A 64 12.09 3.22 -0.26
N SER A 65 13.18 2.51 -0.57
CA SER A 65 13.93 2.67 -1.82
C SER A 65 13.02 2.55 -3.05
N LYS A 66 12.14 1.54 -3.09
CA LYS A 66 11.15 1.34 -4.17
C LYS A 66 10.14 2.48 -4.27
N LEU A 67 9.63 2.98 -3.15
CA LEU A 67 8.78 4.17 -3.13
C LEU A 67 9.54 5.36 -3.74
N HIS A 68 10.74 5.67 -3.24
CA HIS A 68 11.54 6.81 -3.68
C HIS A 68 11.84 6.78 -5.18
N LYS A 69 12.20 5.60 -5.70
CA LYS A 69 12.52 5.36 -7.12
C LYS A 69 11.30 5.22 -8.04
N PHE A 70 10.08 5.36 -7.52
CA PHE A 70 8.83 5.19 -8.28
C PHE A 70 8.74 3.81 -8.97
N VAL A 71 9.20 2.76 -8.28
CA VAL A 71 9.16 1.39 -8.81
C VAL A 71 7.73 0.86 -8.81
N TYR A 72 6.90 1.27 -7.85
CA TYR A 72 5.53 0.81 -7.73
C TYR A 72 4.64 1.41 -8.82
N SER A 73 3.93 0.55 -9.55
CA SER A 73 2.92 0.97 -10.52
C SER A 73 1.68 1.53 -9.83
N GLY A 74 1.38 1.09 -8.61
CA GLY A 74 0.23 1.54 -7.84
C GLY A 74 0.38 1.33 -6.33
N PRO A 75 -0.49 1.95 -5.53
CA PRO A 75 -0.48 1.80 -4.07
C PRO A 75 -0.64 0.34 -3.59
N ASP A 76 -1.36 -0.49 -4.34
CA ASP A 76 -1.57 -1.90 -3.96
C ASP A 76 -0.29 -2.75 -4.02
N GLU A 77 0.65 -2.43 -4.93
CA GLU A 77 1.94 -3.12 -4.96
C GLU A 77 2.79 -2.82 -3.73
N PHE A 78 2.75 -1.57 -3.24
CA PHE A 78 3.35 -1.20 -1.95
C PHE A 78 2.72 -2.00 -0.81
N ALA A 79 1.39 -2.12 -0.79
CA ALA A 79 0.69 -2.88 0.24
C ALA A 79 1.03 -4.38 0.20
N ASN A 80 1.19 -4.94 -1.00
CA ASN A 80 1.60 -6.33 -1.17
C ASN A 80 3.00 -6.59 -0.61
N ASP A 81 3.94 -5.69 -0.86
CA ASP A 81 5.29 -5.78 -0.30
C ASP A 81 5.30 -5.64 1.24
N MET A 82 4.47 -4.76 1.82
CA MET A 82 4.29 -4.64 3.28
C MET A 82 3.73 -5.93 3.90
N ARG A 83 2.68 -6.51 3.29
CA ARG A 83 2.09 -7.79 3.73
C ARG A 83 3.07 -8.94 3.60
N LEU A 84 3.83 -9.00 2.50
CA LEU A 84 4.86 -10.00 2.28
C LEU A 84 5.92 -9.94 3.40
N LEU A 85 6.42 -8.74 3.71
CA LEU A 85 7.39 -8.54 4.80
C LEU A 85 6.87 -9.05 6.15
N PHE A 86 5.61 -8.78 6.50
CA PHE A 86 5.04 -9.27 7.75
C PHE A 86 4.80 -10.78 7.74
N SER A 87 4.47 -11.36 6.58
CA SER A 87 4.32 -12.82 6.45
C SER A 87 5.59 -13.59 6.82
N TYR A 88 6.77 -13.02 6.53
CA TYR A 88 8.05 -13.59 6.95
C TYR A 88 8.22 -13.60 8.47
N GLY A 89 7.66 -12.62 9.17
CA GLY A 89 7.64 -12.64 10.63
C GLY A 89 6.77 -13.77 11.19
N PHE A 90 5.72 -14.19 10.48
CA PHE A 90 4.88 -15.33 10.91
C PHE A 90 5.57 -16.68 10.78
N MET A 91 6.65 -16.77 10.00
CA MET A 91 7.48 -17.98 9.91
C MET A 91 8.30 -18.22 11.19
N TYR A 92 8.49 -17.19 12.03
CA TYR A 92 9.11 -17.38 13.35
C TYR A 92 8.12 -18.05 14.32
N PRO A 93 8.60 -18.80 15.33
CA PRO A 93 7.75 -19.38 16.37
C PRO A 93 6.87 -18.32 17.07
N GLN A 94 5.66 -18.67 17.48
CA GLN A 94 4.72 -17.70 18.10
C GLN A 94 5.25 -17.03 19.37
N ARG A 95 6.18 -17.69 20.07
CA ARG A 95 6.86 -17.15 21.26
C ARG A 95 7.97 -16.14 20.94
N ASP A 96 8.43 -16.10 19.70
CA ASP A 96 9.47 -15.19 19.23
C ASP A 96 8.94 -13.74 19.18
N GLN A 97 9.82 -12.78 19.48
CA GLN A 97 9.46 -11.37 19.44
C GLN A 97 9.13 -10.91 18.02
N ILE A 98 9.83 -11.42 16.99
CA ILE A 98 9.57 -11.08 15.59
C ILE A 98 8.16 -11.49 15.18
N HIS A 99 7.71 -12.68 15.57
CA HIS A 99 6.34 -13.14 15.30
C HIS A 99 5.31 -12.21 15.95
N ARG A 100 5.53 -11.83 17.22
CA ARG A 100 4.63 -10.94 17.96
C ARG A 100 4.58 -9.53 17.34
N VAL A 101 5.73 -9.00 16.93
CA VAL A 101 5.81 -7.70 16.24
C VAL A 101 5.09 -7.77 14.89
N ALA A 102 5.34 -8.81 14.08
CA ALA A 102 4.67 -8.99 12.80
C ALA A 102 3.14 -8.98 12.92
N ARG A 103 2.60 -9.63 13.97
CA ARG A 103 1.16 -9.63 14.22
C ARG A 103 0.62 -8.23 14.47
N ARG A 104 1.25 -7.49 15.40
CA ARG A 104 0.88 -6.10 15.71
C ARG A 104 1.00 -5.19 14.49
N PHE A 105 2.07 -5.34 13.72
CA PHE A 105 2.32 -4.54 12.53
C PHE A 105 1.32 -4.83 11.42
N SER A 106 1.04 -6.11 11.15
CA SER A 106 0.04 -6.53 10.17
C SER A 106 -1.35 -5.97 10.50
N GLU A 107 -1.79 -6.09 11.76
CA GLU A 107 -3.09 -5.55 12.21
C GLU A 107 -3.14 -4.01 12.06
N SER A 108 -2.11 -3.33 12.55
CA SER A 108 -2.01 -1.86 12.46
C SER A 108 -1.96 -1.38 11.01
N PHE A 109 -1.29 -2.12 10.14
CA PHE A 109 -1.19 -1.80 8.72
C PHE A 109 -2.53 -1.92 8.02
N GLU A 110 -3.29 -3.01 8.21
CA GLU A 110 -4.59 -3.18 7.53
C GLU A 110 -5.60 -2.11 7.97
N ILE A 111 -5.59 -1.72 9.25
CA ILE A 111 -6.43 -0.61 9.75
C ILE A 111 -6.07 0.70 9.03
N ALA A 112 -4.78 1.04 8.99
CA ALA A 112 -4.30 2.26 8.33
C ALA A 112 -4.55 2.24 6.82
N TRP A 113 -4.36 1.08 6.18
CA TRP A 113 -4.54 0.87 4.75
C TRP A 113 -6.00 1.04 4.36
N LYS A 114 -6.93 0.41 5.09
CA LYS A 114 -8.37 0.52 4.86
C LYS A 114 -8.84 1.97 4.98
N ALA A 115 -8.43 2.67 6.04
CA ALA A 115 -8.80 4.07 6.22
C ALA A 115 -8.27 4.96 5.07
N LEU A 116 -7.07 4.69 4.58
CA LEU A 116 -6.46 5.42 3.48
C LEU A 116 -7.17 5.17 2.14
N THR A 117 -7.49 3.91 1.82
CA THR A 117 -8.17 3.57 0.56
C THR A 117 -9.61 4.07 0.55
N GLU A 118 -10.33 4.00 1.67
CA GLU A 118 -11.68 4.59 1.80
C GLU A 118 -11.67 6.11 1.58
N LYS A 119 -10.64 6.80 2.10
CA LYS A 119 -10.45 8.23 1.87
C LYS A 119 -10.25 8.53 0.38
N TRP A 120 -9.36 7.81 -0.29
CA TRP A 120 -9.13 8.00 -1.72
C TRP A 120 -10.36 7.75 -2.57
N SER A 121 -11.10 6.66 -2.31
CA SER A 121 -12.34 6.38 -3.02
C SER A 121 -13.38 7.49 -2.81
N THR A 122 -13.44 8.07 -1.62
CA THR A 122 -14.36 9.19 -1.32
C THR A 122 -13.95 10.47 -2.05
N GLU A 123 -12.65 10.78 -2.10
CA GLU A 123 -12.10 11.91 -2.84
C GLU A 123 -12.34 11.78 -4.36
N GLU A 124 -12.18 10.58 -4.91
CA GLU A 124 -12.49 10.27 -6.31
C GLU A 124 -13.97 10.45 -6.63
N ARG A 125 -14.88 9.94 -5.80
CA ARG A 125 -16.34 10.15 -5.97
C ARG A 125 -16.71 11.63 -5.98
N LYS A 126 -16.11 12.43 -5.08
CA LYS A 126 -16.34 13.89 -5.03
C LYS A 126 -15.89 14.57 -6.32
N ARG A 127 -14.69 14.25 -6.81
CA ARG A 127 -14.16 14.78 -8.08
C ARG A 127 -15.08 14.44 -9.25
N ASN A 128 -15.49 13.18 -9.37
CA ASN A 128 -16.38 12.72 -10.44
C ASN A 128 -17.76 13.41 -10.40
N ASN A 129 -18.29 13.69 -9.20
CA ASN A 129 -19.56 14.41 -9.05
C ASN A 129 -19.46 15.88 -9.48
N ILE A 130 -18.32 16.54 -9.22
CA ILE A 130 -18.05 17.92 -9.66
C ILE A 130 -17.98 17.97 -11.18
N SER A 131 -17.18 17.10 -11.80
CA SER A 131 -17.05 17.04 -13.26
C SER A 131 -18.39 16.77 -13.96
N LYS A 132 -19.22 15.87 -13.41
CA LYS A 132 -20.60 15.65 -13.89
C LYS A 132 -21.51 16.86 -13.68
N GLY A 133 -21.29 17.67 -12.65
CA GLY A 133 -21.99 18.93 -12.41
C GLY A 133 -21.65 19.97 -13.49
N GLU A 134 -20.37 20.18 -13.74
CA GLU A 134 -19.85 21.09 -14.77
C GLU A 134 -20.35 20.69 -16.17
N GLU A 135 -20.27 19.40 -16.51
CA GLU A 135 -20.74 18.90 -17.80
C GLU A 135 -22.25 19.14 -18.01
N ARG A 136 -23.06 18.98 -16.94
CA ARG A 136 -24.50 19.29 -16.97
C ARG A 136 -24.77 20.78 -17.18
N ILE A 137 -23.98 21.65 -16.56
CA ILE A 137 -24.08 23.12 -16.73
C ILE A 137 -23.75 23.50 -18.17
N ILE A 138 -22.63 22.99 -18.71
CA ILE A 138 -22.20 23.26 -20.09
C ILE A 138 -23.27 22.82 -21.09
N LYS A 139 -23.80 21.59 -20.96
CA LYS A 139 -24.88 21.07 -21.81
C LYS A 139 -26.15 21.93 -21.75
N ARG A 140 -26.48 22.50 -20.58
CA ARG A 140 -27.63 23.40 -20.43
C ARG A 140 -27.39 24.75 -21.10
N CYS A 141 -26.18 25.32 -20.97
CA CYS A 141 -25.82 26.59 -21.60
C CYS A 141 -25.83 26.48 -23.13
N THR A 142 -25.25 25.41 -23.70
CA THR A 142 -25.22 25.21 -25.16
C THR A 142 -26.61 24.98 -25.75
N LYS A 143 -27.47 24.22 -25.06
CA LYS A 143 -28.86 24.00 -25.50
C LYS A 143 -29.67 25.30 -25.52
N ASN A 144 -29.55 26.12 -24.47
CA ASN A 144 -30.26 27.40 -24.39
C ASN A 144 -29.80 28.42 -25.44
N PHE A 145 -28.53 28.35 -25.86
CA PHE A 145 -28.00 29.19 -26.93
C PHE A 145 -28.57 28.78 -28.29
N SER A 146 -28.68 27.47 -28.55
CA SER A 146 -29.20 26.94 -29.82
C SER A 146 -30.70 27.17 -30.04
N THR A 147 -31.48 27.42 -28.99
CA THR A 147 -32.94 27.68 -29.07
C THR A 147 -33.30 29.16 -29.20
N LYS A 148 -32.30 30.07 -29.22
CA LYS A 148 -32.49 31.52 -29.35
C LYS A 148 -32.10 32.06 -30.73
N LEU A 149 -31.68 31.19 -31.65
CA LEU A 149 -31.52 31.43 -33.09
C LEU A 149 -32.72 30.84 -33.82
#